data_AF-A0A4Q3IUM1-F1
#
_entry.id   AF-A0A4Q3IUM1-F1
#
_cell.length_a   1.000
_cell.length_b   1.000
_cell.length_c   1.000
_cell.angle_alpha   90.00
_cell.angle_beta   90.00
_cell.angle_gamma   90.00
#
_symmetry.space_group_name_H-M   'P 1'
#
loop_
_entity.id
_entity.type
_entity.pdbx_description
1 polymer ?
#
loop_
_entity_poly.entity_id
_entity_poly.type
_entity_poly.pdbx_seq_one_letter_code
_entity_poly.pdbx_strand_id
1 'polypeptide(L)'
;MTQPPTFEPVNMVEQQLMAAANGDAQAQKAFERFILDETLFVATPEAPAEETSGVIQADTAVKLLNVPLNDGRQAAAVFTSPQRVYEAFGEVGYIGLQGRILFEMIRQGPAALNPGQSYGVIWEPESLSGMLGLPVERVIQKETQLMLGYPADPPVELIQRLEASLSTVSGVEAVWLALAMWPEDQSQTWYLDVRTHSPDREPIQRALGVAVEGADLKGRPIDMAVRSPAEPEGAGIVVIAPKGLASPPAKKGWLSKLFG
;
A
#
# COMPACT_ATOMS: atom_id res chain seq x y z
N MET A 1 -6.10 33.28 22.46
CA MET A 1 -5.92 32.16 21.51
C MET A 1 -6.26 32.69 20.14
N THR A 2 -5.26 32.98 19.31
CA THR A 2 -5.45 33.35 17.90
C THR A 2 -5.98 32.11 17.18
N GLN A 3 -7.12 32.23 16.51
CA GLN A 3 -7.56 31.16 15.61
C GLN A 3 -6.47 30.92 14.56
N PRO A 4 -6.16 29.66 14.22
CA PRO A 4 -5.32 29.40 13.08
C PRO A 4 -5.94 30.07 11.84
N PRO A 5 -5.13 30.63 10.93
CA PRO A 5 -5.66 31.21 9.71
C PRO A 5 -6.54 30.19 8.96
N THR A 6 -7.65 30.68 8.39
CA THR A 6 -8.51 29.89 7.52
C THR A 6 -7.67 29.36 6.36
N PHE A 7 -7.69 28.05 6.16
CA PHE A 7 -7.01 27.43 5.05
C PHE A 7 -7.83 27.63 3.78
N GLU A 8 -7.38 28.54 2.92
CA GLU A 8 -7.96 28.76 1.59
C GLU A 8 -7.20 27.91 0.57
N PRO A 9 -7.85 26.99 -0.16
CA PRO A 9 -7.18 26.11 -1.11
C PRO A 9 -6.75 26.88 -2.36
N VAL A 10 -5.47 26.82 -2.72
CA VAL A 10 -4.92 27.55 -3.86
C VAL A 10 -4.78 26.71 -5.14
N ASN A 11 -5.02 25.40 -5.05
CA ASN A 11 -4.96 24.48 -6.18
C ASN A 11 -5.87 23.26 -5.99
N MET A 12 -5.95 22.40 -7.00
CA MET A 12 -6.76 21.19 -6.98
C MET A 12 -6.32 20.21 -5.88
N VAL A 13 -5.00 20.11 -5.61
CA VAL A 13 -4.47 19.24 -4.56
C VAL A 13 -5.02 19.62 -3.19
N GLU A 14 -5.04 20.91 -2.88
CA GLU A 14 -5.58 21.42 -1.62
C GLU A 14 -7.10 21.27 -1.53
N GLN A 15 -7.83 21.39 -2.64
CA GLN A 15 -9.27 21.09 -2.68
C GLN A 15 -9.56 19.62 -2.38
N GLN A 16 -8.79 18.69 -2.99
CA GLN A 16 -8.92 17.25 -2.75
C GLN A 16 -8.48 16.87 -1.34
N LEU A 17 -7.44 17.52 -0.80
CA LEU A 17 -6.99 17.35 0.57
C LEU A 17 -8.10 17.72 1.57
N MET A 18 -8.75 18.86 1.38
CA MET A 18 -9.89 19.28 2.20
C MET A 18 -11.06 18.31 2.06
N ALA A 19 -11.36 17.83 0.85
CA ALA A 19 -12.42 16.86 0.63
C ALA A 19 -12.14 15.53 1.35
N ALA A 20 -10.89 15.03 1.28
CA ALA A 20 -10.46 13.82 1.95
C ALA A 20 -10.48 13.95 3.48
N ALA A 21 -10.05 15.08 4.03
CA ALA A 21 -10.08 15.35 5.46
C ALA A 21 -11.50 15.40 6.05
N ASN A 22 -12.49 15.80 5.24
CA ASN A 22 -13.91 15.83 5.63
C ASN A 22 -14.68 14.57 5.19
N GLY A 23 -14.02 13.63 4.49
CA GLY A 23 -14.61 12.42 3.92
C GLY A 23 -14.39 11.17 4.77
N ASP A 24 -14.68 10.02 4.18
CA ASP A 24 -14.45 8.70 4.76
C ASP A 24 -13.08 8.12 4.36
N ALA A 25 -12.80 6.89 4.81
CA ALA A 25 -11.56 6.18 4.47
C ALA A 25 -11.37 5.98 2.96
N GLN A 26 -12.46 5.90 2.18
CA GLN A 26 -12.36 5.79 0.72
C GLN A 26 -11.94 7.13 0.09
N ALA A 27 -12.45 8.26 0.59
CA ALA A 27 -12.02 9.59 0.17
C ALA A 27 -10.54 9.84 0.48
N GLN A 28 -10.07 9.40 1.66
CA GLN A 28 -8.65 9.47 2.05
C GLN A 28 -7.77 8.65 1.09
N LYS A 29 -8.12 7.39 0.82
CA LYS A 29 -7.39 6.54 -0.14
C LYS A 29 -7.43 7.09 -1.57
N ALA A 30 -8.51 7.76 -1.96
CA ALA A 30 -8.61 8.40 -3.27
C ALA A 30 -7.62 9.57 -3.39
N PHE A 31 -7.52 10.40 -2.34
CA PHE A 31 -6.54 11.48 -2.29
C PHE A 31 -5.10 10.96 -2.29
N GLU A 32 -4.81 9.92 -1.51
CA GLU A 32 -3.49 9.28 -1.47
C GLU A 32 -3.04 8.76 -2.84
N ARG A 33 -3.96 8.30 -3.69
CA ARG A 33 -3.64 7.89 -5.08
C ARG A 33 -3.46 9.10 -5.98
N PHE A 34 -4.38 10.06 -5.89
CA PHE A 34 -4.38 11.29 -6.68
C PHE A 34 -3.08 12.07 -6.49
N ILE A 35 -2.62 12.25 -5.24
CA ILE A 35 -1.43 13.06 -4.94
C ILE A 35 -0.12 12.48 -5.50
N LEU A 36 -0.08 11.18 -5.86
CA LEU A 36 1.11 10.56 -6.46
C LEU A 36 1.36 11.06 -7.89
N ASP A 37 0.31 11.48 -8.59
CA ASP A 37 0.41 11.93 -9.98
C ASP A 37 0.62 13.45 -10.08
N GLU A 38 0.46 14.16 -8.96
CA GLU A 38 0.56 15.61 -8.86
C GLU A 38 2.00 16.11 -8.67
N THR A 39 2.24 17.38 -9.00
CA THR A 39 3.53 18.02 -8.70
C THR A 39 3.52 18.54 -7.26
N LEU A 40 4.47 18.06 -6.47
CA LEU A 40 4.72 18.46 -5.09
C LEU A 40 6.06 19.16 -4.97
N PHE A 41 6.20 20.01 -3.95
CA PHE A 41 7.38 20.83 -3.75
C PHE A 41 8.09 20.44 -2.45
N VAL A 42 9.42 20.45 -2.50
CA VAL A 42 10.27 20.31 -1.32
C VAL A 42 11.29 21.44 -1.29
N ALA A 43 11.50 22.00 -0.10
CA ALA A 43 12.49 23.05 0.09
C ALA A 43 13.89 22.44 0.22
N THR A 44 14.88 23.11 -0.39
CA THR A 44 16.28 22.71 -0.33
C THR A 44 17.17 23.94 -0.22
N PRO A 45 18.20 23.93 0.66
CA PRO A 45 19.13 25.05 0.78
C PRO A 45 20.07 25.19 -0.43
N GLU A 46 20.06 24.23 -1.36
CA GLU A 46 20.99 24.16 -2.49
C GLU A 46 20.39 24.70 -3.80
N ALA A 47 19.07 24.88 -3.89
CA ALA A 47 18.42 25.47 -5.06
C ALA A 47 18.39 27.01 -4.97
N PRO A 48 18.40 27.73 -6.11
CA PRO A 48 18.01 29.13 -6.16
C PRO A 48 16.60 29.31 -5.56
N ALA A 49 16.30 30.48 -4.98
CA ALA A 49 14.97 30.81 -4.45
C ALA A 49 13.85 30.89 -5.52
N GLU A 50 14.17 30.59 -6.78
CA GLU A 50 13.25 30.50 -7.91
C GLU A 50 13.00 29.03 -8.29
N GLU A 51 11.83 28.76 -8.88
CA GLU A 51 11.43 27.40 -9.26
C GLU A 51 12.45 26.77 -10.20
N THR A 52 13.18 25.76 -9.68
CA THR A 52 14.00 24.92 -10.54
C THR A 52 13.15 23.72 -10.94
N SER A 53 12.47 23.81 -12.09
CA SER A 53 11.86 22.63 -12.73
C SER A 53 13.00 21.73 -13.24
N GLY A 54 13.60 20.97 -12.34
CA GLY A 54 14.76 20.14 -12.61
C GLY A 54 14.40 18.67 -12.54
N VAL A 55 14.68 17.93 -13.59
CA VAL A 55 14.80 16.46 -13.52
C VAL A 55 15.97 16.18 -12.58
N ILE A 56 15.69 15.89 -11.31
CA ILE A 56 16.70 15.36 -10.40
C ILE A 56 17.01 13.94 -10.89
N GLN A 57 18.23 13.71 -11.36
CA GLN A 57 18.72 12.36 -11.61
C GLN A 57 18.75 11.61 -10.28
N ALA A 58 18.33 10.34 -10.27
CA ALA A 58 18.18 9.51 -9.07
C ALA A 58 19.44 9.43 -8.17
N ASP A 59 20.60 9.81 -8.71
CA ASP A 59 21.91 9.72 -8.05
C ASP A 59 22.36 11.05 -7.40
N THR A 60 21.58 12.13 -7.53
CA THR A 60 21.91 13.41 -6.91
C THR A 60 21.44 13.41 -5.45
N ALA A 61 22.39 13.47 -4.52
CA ALA A 61 22.11 13.63 -3.09
C ALA A 61 21.59 15.05 -2.82
N VAL A 62 20.27 15.25 -2.90
CA VAL A 62 19.63 16.53 -2.60
C VAL A 62 19.34 16.61 -1.11
N LYS A 63 19.84 17.67 -0.46
CA LYS A 63 19.50 17.94 0.94
C LYS A 63 18.12 18.59 1.02
N LEU A 64 17.16 17.88 1.60
CA LEU A 64 15.80 18.39 1.84
C LEU A 64 15.70 19.04 3.22
N LEU A 65 14.88 20.09 3.33
CA LEU A 65 14.51 20.65 4.61
C LEU A 65 13.47 19.77 5.31
N ASN A 66 13.69 19.56 6.61
CA ASN A 66 12.82 18.77 7.46
C ASN A 66 12.17 19.65 8.53
N VAL A 67 11.06 19.19 9.08
CA VAL A 67 10.39 19.79 10.25
C VAL A 67 10.41 18.82 11.43
N PRO A 68 10.55 19.32 12.67
CA PRO A 68 10.41 18.50 13.86
C PRO A 68 8.96 18.06 14.05
N LEU A 69 8.77 16.77 14.32
CA LEU A 69 7.50 16.22 14.79
C LEU A 69 7.39 16.37 16.32
N ASN A 70 6.18 16.23 16.84
CA ASN A 70 5.90 16.34 18.29
C ASN A 70 6.66 15.30 19.14
N ASP A 71 7.05 14.18 18.54
CA ASP A 71 7.83 13.12 19.19
C ASP A 71 9.36 13.32 19.05
N GLY A 72 9.79 14.44 18.47
CA GLY A 72 11.20 14.78 18.26
C GLY A 72 11.83 14.21 16.99
N ARG A 73 11.13 13.34 16.24
CA ARG A 73 11.60 12.87 14.92
C ARG A 73 11.61 14.03 13.91
N GLN A 74 12.37 13.85 12.84
CA GLN A 74 12.42 14.80 11.72
C GLN A 74 11.63 14.23 10.56
N ALA A 75 10.71 15.01 10.01
CA ALA A 75 9.93 14.64 8.84
C ALA A 75 10.30 15.51 7.64
N ALA A 76 10.38 14.90 6.46
CA ALA A 76 10.55 15.63 5.20
C ALA A 76 9.36 16.57 4.97
N ALA A 77 9.64 17.86 4.75
CA ALA A 77 8.60 18.86 4.53
C ALA A 77 8.19 18.88 3.06
N VAL A 78 6.95 18.50 2.78
CA VAL A 78 6.36 18.41 1.44
C VAL A 78 5.26 19.44 1.30
N PHE A 79 5.17 20.09 0.15
CA PHE A 79 4.27 21.21 -0.07
C PHE A 79 3.45 21.03 -1.34
N THR A 80 2.20 21.47 -1.28
CA THR A 80 1.27 21.47 -2.43
C THR A 80 1.50 22.65 -3.37
N SER A 81 2.24 23.68 -2.96
CA SER A 81 2.58 24.83 -3.81
C SER A 81 3.83 25.58 -3.32
N PRO A 82 4.47 26.39 -4.17
CA PRO A 82 5.54 27.30 -3.77
C PRO A 82 5.12 28.29 -2.70
N GLN A 83 3.85 28.73 -2.73
CA GLN A 83 3.31 29.61 -1.69
C GLN A 83 3.39 28.95 -0.31
N ARG A 84 3.07 27.66 -0.20
CA ARG A 84 3.18 26.93 1.08
C ARG A 84 4.63 26.76 1.54
N VAL A 85 5.58 26.64 0.61
CA VAL A 85 7.02 26.67 0.94
C VAL A 85 7.38 28.00 1.59
N TYR A 86 7.01 29.11 0.95
CA TYR A 86 7.29 30.45 1.46
C TYR A 86 6.64 30.71 2.83
N GLU A 87 5.40 30.28 3.02
CA GLU A 87 4.71 30.39 4.32
C GLU A 87 5.43 29.64 5.44
N ALA A 88 6.09 28.51 5.14
CA ALA A 88 6.79 27.69 6.13
C ALA A 88 8.25 28.12 6.39
N PHE A 89 8.97 28.52 5.35
CA PHE A 89 10.43 28.73 5.41
C PHE A 89 10.91 30.11 4.95
N GLY A 90 10.01 30.97 4.45
CA GLY A 90 10.37 32.24 3.84
C GLY A 90 11.03 32.06 2.47
N GLU A 91 11.93 32.96 2.12
CA GLU A 91 12.65 32.93 0.85
C GLU A 91 13.74 31.83 0.87
N VAL A 92 13.41 30.67 0.34
CA VAL A 92 14.29 29.50 0.22
C VAL A 92 14.14 28.85 -1.15
N GLY A 93 15.18 28.13 -1.58
CA GLY A 93 15.09 27.31 -2.77
C GLY A 93 14.15 26.13 -2.61
N TYR A 94 13.52 25.73 -3.71
CA TYR A 94 12.63 24.58 -3.74
C TYR A 94 12.67 23.90 -5.10
N ILE A 95 12.26 22.63 -5.12
CA ILE A 95 12.16 21.81 -6.33
C ILE A 95 10.77 21.21 -6.41
N GLY A 96 10.17 21.27 -7.60
CA GLY A 96 8.92 20.58 -7.93
C GLY A 96 9.20 19.20 -8.52
N LEU A 97 8.55 18.16 -7.99
CA LEU A 97 8.67 16.77 -8.42
C LEU A 97 7.30 16.12 -8.50
N GLN A 98 7.14 15.12 -9.37
CA GLN A 98 5.96 14.25 -9.31
C GLN A 98 5.91 13.55 -7.94
N GLY A 99 4.73 13.49 -7.32
CA GLY A 99 4.52 12.95 -5.99
C GLY A 99 5.05 11.53 -5.81
N ARG A 100 4.87 10.65 -6.81
CA ARG A 100 5.45 9.30 -6.83
C ARG A 100 6.96 9.31 -6.67
N ILE A 101 7.66 10.06 -7.52
CA ILE A 101 9.13 10.17 -7.50
C ILE A 101 9.58 10.73 -6.15
N LEU A 102 8.92 11.79 -5.68
CA LEU A 102 9.26 12.41 -4.41
C LEU A 102 9.08 11.45 -3.23
N PHE A 103 7.96 10.74 -3.15
CA PHE A 103 7.71 9.81 -2.05
C PHE A 103 8.64 8.60 -2.11
N GLU A 104 9.02 8.12 -3.29
CA GLU A 104 10.05 7.08 -3.44
C GLU A 104 11.39 7.51 -2.83
N MET A 105 11.78 8.78 -2.99
CA MET A 105 13.01 9.33 -2.42
C MET A 105 12.98 9.43 -0.89
N ILE A 106 11.83 9.78 -0.28
CA ILE A 106 11.74 10.14 1.16
C ILE A 106 11.13 9.06 2.05
N ARG A 107 10.55 7.98 1.50
CA ARG A 107 9.78 6.95 2.24
C ARG A 107 10.50 6.22 3.38
N GLN A 108 11.82 6.37 3.52
CA GLN A 108 12.57 5.78 4.63
C GLN A 108 12.38 6.56 5.95
N GLY A 109 11.88 7.79 5.88
CA GLY A 109 11.51 8.61 7.04
C GLY A 109 10.07 9.13 6.94
N PRO A 110 9.54 9.74 8.00
CA PRO A 110 8.22 10.34 7.96
C PRO A 110 8.22 11.57 7.03
N ALA A 111 7.05 11.88 6.48
CA ALA A 111 6.82 13.08 5.68
C ALA A 111 5.66 13.90 6.25
N ALA A 112 5.78 15.22 6.18
CA ALA A 112 4.74 16.16 6.58
C ALA A 112 4.30 16.98 5.36
N LEU A 113 3.04 16.79 4.93
CA LEU A 113 2.40 17.64 3.92
C LEU A 113 1.95 18.93 4.56
N ASN A 114 2.36 20.07 3.98
CA ASN A 114 1.98 21.41 4.41
C ASN A 114 2.11 21.60 5.93
N PRO A 115 3.30 21.36 6.53
CA PRO A 115 3.48 21.41 7.97
C PRO A 115 3.05 22.76 8.55
N GLY A 116 2.32 22.72 9.66
CA GLY A 116 1.79 23.92 10.33
C GLY A 116 0.49 24.48 9.75
N GLN A 117 -0.03 23.93 8.65
CA GLN A 117 -1.33 24.32 8.07
C GLN A 117 -2.49 23.51 8.67
N SER A 118 -3.71 24.06 8.63
CA SER A 118 -4.92 23.46 9.23
C SER A 118 -5.30 22.09 8.64
N TYR A 119 -4.90 21.80 7.40
CA TYR A 119 -5.12 20.51 6.73
C TYR A 119 -3.80 19.75 6.48
N GLY A 120 -2.75 20.02 7.27
CA GLY A 120 -1.50 19.27 7.16
C GLY A 120 -1.67 17.78 7.47
N VAL A 121 -0.87 16.94 6.81
CA VAL A 121 -0.89 15.48 6.98
C VAL A 121 0.50 15.00 7.36
N ILE A 122 0.59 14.04 8.27
CA ILE A 122 1.84 13.34 8.59
C ILE A 122 1.68 11.91 8.11
N TRP A 123 2.62 11.45 7.28
CA TRP A 123 2.72 10.06 6.85
C TRP A 123 3.94 9.40 7.48
N GLU A 124 3.72 8.22 8.02
CA GLU A 124 4.78 7.32 8.48
C GLU A 124 5.42 6.58 7.28
N PRO A 125 6.65 6.05 7.43
CA PRO A 125 7.33 5.26 6.38
C PRO A 125 6.47 4.13 5.79
N GLU A 126 5.70 3.44 6.62
CA GLU A 126 4.81 2.36 6.22
C GLU A 126 3.63 2.89 5.39
N SER A 127 3.07 4.05 5.78
CA SER A 127 2.00 4.71 5.01
C SER A 127 2.50 5.12 3.63
N LEU A 128 3.67 5.76 3.54
CA LEU A 128 4.29 6.14 2.27
C LEU A 128 4.57 4.92 1.39
N SER A 129 5.08 3.84 1.98
CA SER A 129 5.30 2.58 1.27
C SER A 129 3.98 1.99 0.74
N GLY A 130 2.92 2.01 1.56
CA GLY A 130 1.59 1.57 1.16
C GLY A 130 0.99 2.40 0.03
N MET A 131 1.12 3.73 0.09
CA MET A 131 0.70 4.66 -0.98
C MET A 131 1.41 4.33 -2.30
N LEU A 132 2.71 4.03 -2.24
CA LEU A 132 3.51 3.66 -3.41
C LEU A 132 3.20 2.25 -3.95
N GLY A 133 2.37 1.47 -3.26
CA GLY A 133 2.07 0.08 -3.59
C GLY A 133 3.20 -0.88 -3.23
N LEU A 134 4.14 -0.48 -2.38
CA LEU A 134 5.20 -1.33 -1.89
C LEU A 134 4.66 -2.27 -0.79
N PRO A 135 5.25 -3.46 -0.61
CA PRO A 135 4.85 -4.36 0.46
C PRO A 135 4.98 -3.69 1.84
N VAL A 136 3.91 -3.76 2.64
CA VAL A 136 3.89 -3.26 4.02
C VAL A 136 3.61 -4.44 4.96
N GLU A 137 4.51 -4.68 5.90
CA GLU A 137 4.25 -5.65 6.96
C GLU A 137 3.27 -5.05 7.97
N ARG A 138 2.16 -5.75 8.23
CA ARG A 138 1.23 -5.39 9.29
C ARG A 138 1.12 -6.52 10.29
N VAL A 139 1.13 -6.17 11.58
CA VAL A 139 0.80 -7.11 12.65
C VAL A 139 -0.70 -7.09 12.85
N ILE A 140 -1.38 -8.15 12.45
CA ILE A 140 -2.81 -8.34 12.75
C ILE A 140 -2.91 -8.71 14.23
N GLN A 141 -3.62 -7.91 15.02
CA GLN A 141 -3.87 -8.22 16.43
C GLN A 141 -4.74 -9.48 16.54
N LYS A 142 -4.56 -10.27 17.60
CA LYS A 142 -5.21 -11.59 17.74
C LYS A 142 -6.73 -11.52 17.73
N GLU A 143 -7.32 -10.37 18.07
CA GLU A 143 -8.75 -10.15 18.15
C GLU A 143 -9.40 -9.74 16.81
N THR A 144 -8.62 -9.44 15.75
CA THR A 144 -9.19 -9.05 14.45
C THR A 144 -9.85 -10.25 13.76
N GLN A 145 -11.18 -10.32 13.80
CA GLN A 145 -11.96 -11.33 13.08
C GLN A 145 -12.10 -10.93 11.61
N LEU A 146 -11.20 -11.43 10.77
CA LEU A 146 -11.30 -11.29 9.33
C LEU A 146 -12.43 -12.14 8.76
N MET A 147 -13.32 -11.53 8.00
CA MET A 147 -14.32 -12.25 7.23
C MET A 147 -13.71 -12.70 5.91
N LEU A 148 -13.48 -14.01 5.78
CA LEU A 148 -12.95 -14.62 4.57
C LEU A 148 -14.08 -15.24 3.74
N GLY A 149 -14.14 -14.90 2.47
CA GLY A 149 -15.12 -15.41 1.51
C GLY A 149 -14.47 -16.08 0.30
N TYR A 150 -15.26 -16.91 -0.38
CA TYR A 150 -14.90 -17.42 -1.69
C TYR A 150 -15.24 -16.38 -2.76
N PRO A 151 -14.32 -16.01 -3.67
CA PRO A 151 -14.62 -15.04 -4.71
C PRO A 151 -15.64 -15.61 -5.70
N ALA A 152 -16.73 -14.89 -5.93
CA ALA A 152 -17.75 -15.29 -6.92
C ALA A 152 -17.21 -15.27 -8.37
N ASP A 153 -16.23 -14.42 -8.63
CA ASP A 153 -15.51 -14.30 -9.90
C ASP A 153 -13.99 -14.46 -9.68
N PRO A 154 -13.50 -15.72 -9.70
CA PRO A 154 -12.10 -16.03 -9.42
C PRO A 154 -11.11 -15.32 -10.36
N PRO A 155 -10.00 -14.74 -9.85
CA PRO A 155 -9.00 -14.10 -10.68
C PRO A 155 -8.05 -15.16 -11.28
N VAL A 156 -8.48 -15.80 -12.39
CA VAL A 156 -7.79 -16.97 -12.98
C VAL A 156 -6.32 -16.71 -13.28
N GLU A 157 -5.99 -15.55 -13.87
CA GLU A 157 -4.60 -15.18 -14.17
C GLU A 157 -3.75 -15.06 -12.90
N LEU A 158 -4.26 -14.35 -11.89
CA LEU A 158 -3.57 -14.19 -10.60
C LEU A 158 -3.32 -15.55 -9.93
N ILE A 159 -4.32 -16.45 -9.93
CA ILE A 159 -4.18 -17.80 -9.37
C ILE A 159 -3.05 -18.56 -10.06
N GLN A 160 -3.00 -18.55 -11.39
CA GLN A 160 -1.95 -19.24 -12.16
C GLN A 160 -0.56 -18.66 -11.90
N ARG A 161 -0.43 -17.33 -11.81
CA ARG A 161 0.83 -16.65 -11.50
C ARG A 161 1.31 -16.95 -10.08
N LEU A 162 0.40 -16.94 -9.11
CA LEU A 162 0.69 -17.29 -7.72
C LEU A 162 1.17 -18.74 -7.63
N GLU A 163 0.49 -19.69 -8.28
CA GLU A 163 0.89 -21.09 -8.32
C GLU A 163 2.28 -21.24 -8.96
N ALA A 164 2.50 -20.65 -10.13
CA ALA A 164 3.77 -20.73 -10.85
C ALA A 164 4.95 -20.15 -10.05
N SER A 165 4.73 -19.03 -9.35
CA SER A 165 5.80 -18.36 -8.59
C SER A 165 6.05 -19.06 -7.24
N LEU A 166 5.01 -19.30 -6.45
CA LEU A 166 5.14 -19.82 -5.08
C LEU A 166 5.51 -21.30 -5.03
N SER A 167 5.19 -22.08 -6.08
CA SER A 167 5.60 -23.49 -6.16
C SER A 167 7.11 -23.67 -6.30
N THR A 168 7.84 -22.63 -6.70
CA THR A 168 9.31 -22.64 -6.78
C THR A 168 9.98 -22.38 -5.43
N VAL A 169 9.23 -21.89 -4.44
CA VAL A 169 9.77 -21.51 -3.13
C VAL A 169 9.89 -22.75 -2.23
N SER A 170 11.12 -23.09 -1.87
CA SER A 170 11.39 -24.21 -0.97
C SER A 170 10.70 -24.02 0.38
N GLY A 171 10.01 -25.06 0.83
CA GLY A 171 9.30 -25.07 2.12
C GLY A 171 7.88 -24.52 2.09
N VAL A 172 7.37 -24.00 0.96
CA VAL A 172 5.92 -23.74 0.81
C VAL A 172 5.19 -25.07 0.63
N GLU A 173 4.18 -25.31 1.46
CA GLU A 173 3.43 -26.58 1.47
C GLU A 173 2.01 -26.45 0.94
N ALA A 174 1.36 -25.31 1.23
CA ALA A 174 0.00 -25.05 0.80
C ALA A 174 -0.24 -23.56 0.71
N VAL A 175 -1.11 -23.17 -0.23
CA VAL A 175 -1.48 -21.78 -0.46
C VAL A 175 -2.97 -21.69 -0.76
N TRP A 176 -3.68 -20.78 -0.10
CA TRP A 176 -5.07 -20.45 -0.41
C TRP A 176 -5.23 -18.98 -0.76
N LEU A 177 -6.15 -18.69 -1.66
CA LEU A 177 -6.58 -17.35 -2.02
C LEU A 177 -8.06 -17.14 -1.67
N ALA A 178 -8.33 -16.20 -0.78
CA ALA A 178 -9.67 -15.78 -0.38
C ALA A 178 -9.93 -14.31 -0.72
N LEU A 179 -11.17 -13.89 -0.58
CA LEU A 179 -11.53 -12.48 -0.47
C LEU A 179 -11.66 -12.13 1.02
N ALA A 180 -10.87 -11.20 1.52
CA ALA A 180 -11.00 -10.69 2.88
C ALA A 180 -11.80 -9.39 2.89
N MET A 181 -12.66 -9.24 3.90
CA MET A 181 -13.30 -7.98 4.27
C MET A 181 -12.70 -7.51 5.60
N TRP A 182 -12.08 -6.32 5.57
CA TRP A 182 -11.50 -5.69 6.75
C TRP A 182 -12.59 -4.93 7.52
N PRO A 183 -12.80 -5.20 8.81
CA PRO A 183 -13.88 -4.56 9.57
C PRO A 183 -13.60 -3.08 9.86
N GLU A 184 -12.32 -2.67 9.93
CA GLU A 184 -11.96 -1.29 10.30
C GLU A 184 -12.40 -0.27 9.26
N ASP A 185 -12.28 -0.59 7.97
CA ASP A 185 -12.52 0.33 6.86
C ASP A 185 -13.47 -0.22 5.79
N GLN A 186 -14.08 -1.39 6.06
CA GLN A 186 -14.94 -2.13 5.14
C GLN A 186 -14.28 -2.43 3.77
N SER A 187 -12.95 -2.35 3.69
CA SER A 187 -12.23 -2.60 2.45
C SER A 187 -12.16 -4.09 2.14
N GLN A 188 -12.04 -4.39 0.85
CA GLN A 188 -11.91 -5.75 0.35
C GLN A 188 -10.55 -5.96 -0.29
N THR A 189 -9.89 -7.04 0.09
CA THR A 189 -8.54 -7.40 -0.38
C THR A 189 -8.50 -8.84 -0.84
N TRP A 190 -7.57 -9.15 -1.74
CA TRP A 190 -7.14 -10.53 -1.92
C TRP A 190 -6.38 -10.97 -0.68
N TYR A 191 -6.70 -12.14 -0.15
CA TYR A 191 -6.05 -12.66 1.04
C TYR A 191 -5.35 -13.97 0.73
N LEU A 192 -4.02 -13.95 0.80
CA LEU A 192 -3.17 -15.08 0.54
C LEU A 192 -2.72 -15.73 1.86
N ASP A 193 -3.11 -16.99 2.06
CA ASP A 193 -2.66 -17.80 3.19
C ASP A 193 -1.57 -18.75 2.72
N VAL A 194 -0.32 -18.52 3.14
CA VAL A 194 0.85 -19.32 2.75
C VAL A 194 1.33 -20.14 3.94
N ARG A 195 1.38 -21.46 3.78
CA ARG A 195 1.87 -22.39 4.81
C ARG A 195 3.28 -22.83 4.53
N THR A 196 4.15 -22.64 5.51
CA THR A 196 5.56 -22.98 5.37
C THR A 196 6.21 -23.33 6.70
N HIS A 197 7.13 -24.30 6.67
CA HIS A 197 8.05 -24.56 7.78
C HIS A 197 9.25 -23.60 7.81
N SER A 198 9.45 -22.79 6.76
CA SER A 198 10.56 -21.85 6.68
C SER A 198 10.33 -20.67 7.64
N PRO A 199 11.30 -20.33 8.50
CA PRO A 199 11.26 -19.07 9.24
C PRO A 199 11.60 -17.87 8.34
N ASP A 200 12.27 -18.11 7.21
CA ASP A 200 12.61 -17.08 6.24
C ASP A 200 11.43 -16.82 5.30
N ARG A 201 10.93 -15.58 5.34
CA ARG A 201 9.78 -15.09 4.57
C ARG A 201 10.19 -14.37 3.29
N GLU A 202 11.46 -14.00 3.15
CA GLU A 202 11.94 -13.16 2.05
C GLU A 202 11.76 -13.84 0.67
N PRO A 203 12.01 -15.16 0.50
CA PRO A 203 11.70 -15.86 -0.74
C PRO A 203 10.21 -15.83 -1.10
N ILE A 204 9.32 -15.94 -0.11
CA ILE A 204 7.86 -15.92 -0.32
C ILE A 204 7.41 -14.51 -0.73
N GLN A 205 7.90 -13.48 -0.06
CA GLN A 205 7.60 -12.08 -0.40
C GLN A 205 8.07 -11.73 -1.82
N ARG A 206 9.28 -12.18 -2.20
CA ARG A 206 9.80 -12.00 -3.56
C ARG A 206 8.94 -12.71 -4.60
N ALA A 207 8.57 -13.97 -4.34
CA ALA A 207 7.70 -14.75 -5.22
C ALA A 207 6.31 -14.11 -5.37
N LEU A 208 5.73 -13.57 -4.30
CA LEU A 208 4.50 -12.80 -4.36
C LEU A 208 4.65 -11.57 -5.26
N GLY A 209 5.74 -10.81 -5.10
CA GLY A 209 6.05 -9.65 -5.96
C GLY A 209 6.04 -10.00 -7.45
N VAL A 210 6.73 -11.08 -7.82
CA VAL A 210 6.73 -11.60 -9.21
C VAL A 210 5.34 -12.01 -9.68
N ALA A 211 4.53 -12.61 -8.82
CA ALA A 211 3.20 -13.08 -9.19
C ALA A 211 2.21 -11.94 -9.45
N VAL A 212 2.32 -10.82 -8.72
CA VAL A 212 1.41 -9.68 -8.85
C VAL A 212 1.87 -8.65 -9.88
N GLU A 213 3.13 -8.68 -10.28
CA GLU A 213 3.67 -7.78 -11.28
C GLU A 213 2.92 -7.91 -12.62
N GLY A 214 2.23 -6.83 -12.99
CA GLY A 214 1.40 -6.76 -14.20
C GLY A 214 0.12 -7.59 -14.18
N ALA A 215 -0.26 -8.18 -13.04
CA ALA A 215 -1.49 -8.96 -12.91
C ALA A 215 -2.71 -8.05 -12.69
N ASP A 216 -3.86 -8.39 -13.28
CA ASP A 216 -5.12 -7.75 -12.94
C ASP A 216 -5.61 -8.21 -11.56
N LEU A 217 -5.45 -7.34 -10.56
CA LEU A 217 -5.94 -7.57 -9.21
C LEU A 217 -7.41 -7.15 -9.01
N LYS A 218 -8.13 -6.79 -10.08
CA LYS A 218 -9.53 -6.31 -10.05
C LYS A 218 -9.72 -5.12 -9.09
N GLY A 219 -8.73 -4.24 -9.03
CA GLY A 219 -8.72 -3.07 -8.14
C GLY A 219 -8.55 -3.37 -6.64
N ARG A 220 -8.13 -4.59 -6.27
CA ARG A 220 -7.93 -5.00 -4.87
C ARG A 220 -6.45 -5.19 -4.57
N PRO A 221 -5.93 -4.67 -3.45
CA PRO A 221 -4.59 -5.03 -3.01
C PRO A 221 -4.58 -6.50 -2.54
N ILE A 222 -3.38 -7.05 -2.41
CA ILE A 222 -3.17 -8.39 -1.83
C ILE A 222 -2.55 -8.27 -0.45
N ASP A 223 -3.14 -8.95 0.52
CA ASP A 223 -2.60 -9.16 1.85
C ASP A 223 -2.13 -10.61 1.96
N MET A 224 -1.02 -10.84 2.63
CA MET A 224 -0.44 -12.18 2.79
C MET A 224 -0.20 -12.50 4.27
N ALA A 225 -0.65 -13.68 4.69
CA ALA A 225 -0.30 -14.28 5.97
C ALA A 225 0.59 -15.50 5.74
N VAL A 226 1.75 -15.53 6.40
CA VAL A 226 2.66 -16.67 6.40
C VAL A 226 2.53 -17.39 7.73
N ARG A 227 2.15 -18.67 7.71
CA ARG A 227 1.77 -19.45 8.88
C ARG A 227 2.36 -20.85 8.90
N SER A 228 2.29 -21.51 10.06
CA SER A 228 2.72 -22.90 10.20
C SER A 228 1.79 -23.85 9.43
N PRO A 229 2.30 -24.91 8.78
CA PRO A 229 1.49 -25.96 8.18
C PRO A 229 0.70 -26.80 9.20
N ALA A 230 1.06 -26.73 10.48
CA ALA A 230 0.36 -27.46 11.55
C ALA A 230 -0.97 -26.80 11.97
N GLU A 231 -1.24 -25.58 11.51
CA GLU A 231 -2.49 -24.89 11.75
C GLU A 231 -3.62 -25.39 10.83
N PRO A 232 -4.90 -25.11 11.15
CA PRO A 232 -6.01 -25.49 10.30
C PRO A 232 -5.89 -24.97 8.86
N GLU A 233 -6.50 -25.70 7.91
CA GLU A 233 -6.53 -25.33 6.50
C GLU A 233 -7.01 -23.89 6.29
N GLY A 234 -6.44 -23.23 5.29
CA GLY A 234 -6.86 -21.91 4.87
C GLY A 234 -8.25 -21.91 4.23
N ALA A 235 -8.85 -20.73 4.12
CA ALA A 235 -10.12 -20.54 3.43
C ALA A 235 -9.91 -20.12 1.97
N GLY A 236 -10.87 -20.42 1.09
CA GLY A 236 -10.90 -19.93 -0.28
C GLY A 236 -10.45 -20.95 -1.33
N ILE A 237 -9.89 -20.45 -2.43
CA ILE A 237 -9.40 -21.24 -3.56
C ILE A 237 -8.04 -21.83 -3.19
N VAL A 238 -7.88 -23.15 -3.34
CA VAL A 238 -6.58 -23.80 -3.22
C VAL A 238 -5.72 -23.41 -4.42
N VAL A 239 -4.62 -22.70 -4.18
CA VAL A 239 -3.61 -22.34 -5.18
C VAL A 239 -2.50 -23.38 -5.21
N ILE A 240 -2.05 -23.82 -4.03
CA ILE A 240 -1.12 -24.95 -3.87
C ILE A 240 -1.75 -25.89 -2.86
N ALA A 241 -1.98 -27.14 -3.26
CA ALA A 241 -2.58 -28.14 -2.39
C ALA A 241 -1.57 -28.63 -1.32
N PRO A 242 -2.01 -28.86 -0.06
CA PRO A 242 -1.17 -29.46 0.95
C PRO A 242 -0.63 -30.81 0.51
N LYS A 243 0.67 -31.06 0.77
CA LYS A 243 1.29 -32.36 0.52
C LYS A 243 0.66 -33.41 1.45
N GLY A 244 -0.27 -34.19 0.91
CA GLY A 244 -0.95 -35.27 1.66
C GLY A 244 -2.46 -35.37 1.46
N LEU A 245 -3.11 -34.41 0.81
CA LEU A 245 -4.52 -34.58 0.41
C LEU A 245 -4.60 -35.56 -0.78
N ALA A 246 -5.14 -36.74 -0.52
CA ALA A 246 -5.66 -37.59 -1.59
C ALA A 246 -6.69 -36.78 -2.40
N SER A 247 -6.61 -36.84 -3.72
CA SER A 247 -7.59 -36.23 -4.60
C SER A 247 -9.01 -36.59 -4.13
N PRO A 248 -9.99 -35.66 -4.19
CA PRO A 248 -11.37 -36.01 -3.87
C PRO A 248 -11.79 -37.18 -4.75
N PRO A 249 -12.47 -38.21 -4.20
CA PRO A 249 -12.88 -39.36 -5.01
C PRO A 249 -13.74 -38.84 -6.17
N ALA A 250 -13.34 -39.22 -7.40
CA ALA A 250 -14.11 -38.92 -8.59
C ALA A 250 -15.58 -39.30 -8.34
N LYS A 251 -16.50 -38.33 -8.49
CA LYS A 251 -17.94 -38.57 -8.34
C LYS A 251 -18.34 -39.65 -9.34
N LYS A 252 -18.45 -40.90 -8.89
CA LYS A 252 -19.11 -41.96 -9.65
C LYS A 252 -20.57 -41.55 -9.81
N GLY A 253 -20.97 -41.30 -11.05
CA GLY A 253 -22.31 -40.83 -11.42
C GLY A 253 -23.39 -41.71 -10.83
N TRP A 254 -24.30 -41.10 -10.06
CA TRP A 254 -25.44 -41.78 -9.43
C TRP A 254 -26.69 -41.83 -10.33
N LEU A 255 -26.60 -41.45 -11.60
CA LEU A 255 -27.76 -41.37 -12.52
C LEU A 255 -27.83 -42.56 -13.50
N SER A 256 -27.88 -43.79 -12.99
CA SER A 256 -28.23 -44.95 -13.82
C SER A 256 -29.10 -45.99 -13.11
N LYS A 257 -30.10 -45.57 -12.32
CA LYS A 257 -31.24 -46.44 -11.93
C LYS A 257 -32.51 -45.64 -11.68
N LEU A 258 -33.11 -45.05 -12.71
CA LEU A 258 -34.51 -44.61 -12.66
C LEU A 258 -35.32 -44.79 -13.97
N PHE A 259 -34.82 -45.58 -14.92
CA PHE A 259 -35.66 -46.10 -16.00
C PHE A 259 -35.39 -47.60 -16.17
N GLY A 260 -36.18 -48.38 -15.44
CA GLY A 260 -36.40 -49.81 -15.59
C GLY A 260 -37.84 -50.08 -15.22
#